data_AF-A0A852WZP5-F1
#
_entry.id   AF-A0A852WZP5-F1
#
_cell.length_a   1.000
_cell.length_b   1.000
_cell.length_c   1.000
_cell.angle_alpha   90.00
_cell.angle_beta   90.00
_cell.angle_gamma   90.00
#
_symmetry.space_group_name_H-M   'P 1'
#
loop_
_entity.id
_entity.type
_entity.pdbx_description
1 polymer ?
#
loop_
_entity_poly.entity_id
_entity_poly.type
_entity_poly.pdbx_seq_one_letter_code
_entity_poly.pdbx_strand_id
1 'polypeptide(L)'
;MTQPNVRPKIVITSVDSAPGDLMAQLPVHAELVRILPGSDRPDYTLAIAKKPIHFHTTVAALEQAGVDPGAADPQMIRVHDDGSADLVVFGLVLCARTAGETIHLAMEDFPVNIAYIIDNTQLGDTSVDFSKSYFAAIGFVSMDASGSPVSPA
;
A
#
# COMPACT_ATOMS: atom_id res chain seq x y z
N MET A 1 26.55 14.75 13.31
CA MET A 1 25.23 15.14 12.76
C MET A 1 24.83 14.06 11.76
N THR A 2 24.10 13.05 12.20
CA THR A 2 23.53 12.02 11.32
C THR A 2 22.42 12.69 10.51
N GLN A 3 22.50 12.64 9.17
CA GLN A 3 21.37 13.03 8.34
C GLN A 3 20.13 12.27 8.83
N PRO A 4 18.95 12.90 8.91
CA PRO A 4 17.72 12.15 9.15
C PRO A 4 17.64 11.06 8.07
N ASN A 5 17.36 9.82 8.46
CA ASN A 5 17.17 8.71 7.52
C ASN A 5 16.04 9.09 6.55
N VAL A 6 16.38 9.64 5.38
CA VAL A 6 15.42 10.03 4.37
C VAL A 6 14.89 8.73 3.77
N ARG A 7 13.60 8.46 4.00
CA ARG A 7 12.92 7.34 3.36
C ARG A 7 12.76 7.63 1.87
N PRO A 8 13.08 6.66 0.98
CA PRO A 8 12.79 6.79 -0.44
C PRO A 8 11.30 7.09 -0.64
N LYS A 9 10.98 8.04 -1.51
CA LYS A 9 9.61 8.41 -1.87
C LYS A 9 9.30 7.87 -3.25
N ILE A 10 8.11 7.33 -3.42
CA ILE A 10 7.59 6.84 -4.70
C ILE A 10 6.29 7.54 -5.04
N VAL A 11 5.92 7.48 -6.31
CA VAL A 11 4.62 7.88 -6.82
C VAL A 11 4.05 6.78 -7.69
N ILE A 12 2.80 6.42 -7.44
CA ILE A 12 1.99 5.57 -8.31
C ILE A 12 1.24 6.52 -9.24
N THR A 13 1.62 6.54 -10.52
CA THR A 13 1.08 7.46 -11.53
C THR A 13 0.00 6.82 -12.39
N SER A 14 0.08 5.51 -12.57
CA SER A 14 -0.85 4.74 -13.40
C SER A 14 -1.03 3.32 -12.88
N VAL A 15 -2.15 2.71 -13.28
CA VAL A 15 -2.53 1.34 -12.92
C VAL A 15 -3.07 0.61 -14.13
N ASP A 16 -2.73 -0.68 -14.24
CA ASP A 16 -3.22 -1.60 -15.28
C ASP A 16 -4.55 -2.23 -14.86
N SER A 17 -4.65 -2.61 -13.60
CA SER A 17 -5.87 -3.14 -12.97
C SER A 17 -5.98 -2.58 -11.57
N ALA A 18 -7.12 -2.00 -11.20
CA ALA A 18 -7.37 -1.43 -9.87
C ALA A 18 -8.88 -1.20 -9.62
N PRO A 19 -9.32 -1.10 -8.36
CA PRO A 19 -10.60 -0.50 -8.00
C PRO A 19 -10.76 0.91 -8.56
N GLY A 20 -12.00 1.27 -8.91
CA GLY A 20 -12.31 2.60 -9.45
C GLY A 20 -11.88 3.74 -8.54
N ASP A 21 -11.97 3.55 -7.22
CA ASP A 21 -11.56 4.55 -6.24
C ASP A 21 -10.05 4.82 -6.29
N LEU A 22 -9.22 3.79 -6.49
CA LEU A 22 -7.77 3.99 -6.62
C LEU A 22 -7.46 4.81 -7.87
N MET A 23 -8.06 4.44 -9.00
CA MET A 23 -7.89 5.15 -10.27
C MET A 23 -8.25 6.64 -10.14
N ALA A 24 -9.33 6.95 -9.43
CA ALA A 24 -9.78 8.32 -9.19
C ALA A 24 -8.86 9.14 -8.25
N GLN A 25 -7.99 8.48 -7.49
CA GLN A 25 -7.10 9.10 -6.50
C GLN A 25 -5.64 9.19 -6.95
N LEU A 26 -5.32 8.74 -8.17
CA LEU A 26 -4.00 8.93 -8.75
C LEU A 26 -3.70 10.42 -8.99
N PRO A 27 -2.43 10.86 -8.85
CA PRO A 27 -1.28 10.08 -8.41
C PRO A 27 -1.25 9.87 -6.88
N VAL A 28 -0.83 8.67 -6.45
CA VAL A 28 -0.63 8.35 -5.02
C VAL A 28 0.85 8.46 -4.68
N HIS A 29 1.21 9.39 -3.80
CA HIS A 29 2.56 9.52 -3.27
C HIS A 29 2.71 8.68 -1.99
N ALA A 30 3.80 7.92 -1.88
CA ALA A 30 4.07 7.10 -0.71
C ALA A 30 5.55 7.13 -0.31
N GLU A 31 5.84 6.80 0.95
CA GLU A 31 7.20 6.64 1.46
C GLU A 31 7.49 5.16 1.72
N LEU A 32 8.63 4.67 1.23
CA LEU A 32 9.09 3.31 1.49
C LEU A 32 9.61 3.21 2.91
N VAL A 33 9.08 2.28 3.70
CA VAL A 33 9.35 2.17 5.13
C VAL A 33 10.35 1.05 5.41
N ARG A 34 10.05 -0.17 4.96
CA ARG A 34 10.80 -1.40 5.26
C ARG A 34 10.65 -2.40 4.13
N ILE A 35 11.65 -3.27 3.98
CA ILE A 35 11.53 -4.50 3.19
C ILE A 35 11.30 -5.65 4.17
N LEU A 36 10.30 -6.48 3.91
CA LEU A 36 9.89 -7.61 4.73
C LEU A 36 9.77 -8.88 3.88
N PRO A 37 10.14 -10.05 4.41
CA PRO A 37 9.81 -11.32 3.77
C PRO A 37 8.30 -11.61 3.90
N GLY A 38 7.69 -12.15 2.86
CA GLY A 38 6.39 -12.82 2.91
C GLY A 38 6.57 -14.35 2.86
N SER A 39 5.47 -15.09 2.92
CA SER A 39 5.50 -16.56 2.87
C SER A 39 5.92 -17.12 1.50
N ASP A 40 5.82 -16.32 0.43
CA ASP A 40 6.09 -16.71 -0.96
C ASP A 40 7.36 -16.07 -1.54
N ARG A 41 7.73 -14.86 -1.12
CA ARG A 41 8.95 -14.15 -1.56
C ARG A 41 9.57 -13.26 -0.46
N PRO A 42 10.89 -13.02 -0.49
CA PRO A 42 11.60 -12.38 0.63
C PRO A 42 11.62 -10.84 0.60
N ASP A 43 11.03 -10.21 -0.42
CA ASP A 43 11.35 -8.85 -0.85
C ASP A 43 10.12 -7.93 -1.01
N TYR A 44 9.09 -8.10 -0.17
CA TYR A 44 7.98 -7.14 -0.12
C TYR A 44 8.43 -5.82 0.46
N THR A 45 7.98 -4.73 -0.15
CA THR A 45 8.23 -3.38 0.33
C THR A 45 6.97 -2.83 0.98
N LEU A 46 7.08 -2.49 2.26
CA LEU A 46 6.05 -1.77 2.98
C LEU A 46 6.18 -0.28 2.68
N ALA A 47 5.08 0.36 2.28
CA ALA A 47 5.02 1.79 2.03
C ALA A 47 3.86 2.44 2.78
N ILE A 48 3.96 3.74 3.04
CA ILE A 48 2.90 4.54 3.65
C ILE A 48 2.53 5.67 2.69
N ALA A 49 1.26 5.71 2.27
CA ALA A 49 0.73 6.79 1.46
C ALA A 49 0.73 8.12 2.24
N LYS A 50 1.15 9.21 1.59
CA LYS A 50 1.19 10.56 2.18
C LYS A 50 -0.21 11.12 2.45
N LYS A 51 -1.21 10.66 1.70
CA LYS A 51 -2.62 10.99 1.86
C LYS A 51 -3.40 9.68 2.02
N PRO A 52 -4.52 9.68 2.77
CA PRO A 52 -5.38 8.52 2.83
C PRO A 52 -5.88 8.15 1.44
N ILE A 53 -5.97 6.84 1.19
CA ILE A 53 -6.63 6.25 0.03
C ILE A 53 -8.00 5.79 0.51
N HIS A 54 -9.06 6.38 -0.03
CA HIS A 54 -10.42 5.93 0.20
C HIS A 54 -10.69 4.68 -0.63
N PHE A 55 -11.21 3.63 0.00
CA PHE A 55 -11.48 2.36 -0.66
C PHE A 55 -12.90 1.91 -0.32
N HIS A 56 -13.77 1.86 -1.32
CA HIS A 56 -15.10 1.30 -1.19
C HIS A 56 -15.11 -0.15 -1.67
N THR A 57 -15.67 -1.04 -0.85
CA THR A 57 -15.77 -2.47 -1.14
C THR A 57 -16.95 -3.09 -0.39
N THR A 58 -16.99 -4.42 -0.31
CA THR A 58 -17.94 -5.15 0.55
C THR A 58 -17.19 -6.02 1.54
N VAL A 59 -17.82 -6.29 2.68
CA VAL A 59 -17.34 -7.28 3.66
C VAL A 59 -17.08 -8.62 2.98
N ALA A 60 -18.03 -9.07 2.15
CA ALA A 60 -17.90 -10.33 1.41
C ALA A 60 -16.66 -10.37 0.50
N ALA A 61 -16.32 -9.26 -0.17
CA ALA A 61 -15.13 -9.21 -1.01
C ALA A 61 -13.82 -9.27 -0.20
N LEU A 62 -13.77 -8.65 0.98
CA LEU A 62 -12.64 -8.75 1.90
C LEU A 62 -12.47 -10.19 2.39
N GLU A 63 -13.56 -10.81 2.86
CA GLU A 63 -13.55 -12.19 3.34
C GLU A 63 -13.17 -13.20 2.25
N GLN A 64 -13.65 -13.00 1.02
CA GLN A 64 -13.28 -13.81 -0.15
C GLN A 64 -11.79 -13.69 -0.49
N ALA A 65 -11.18 -12.53 -0.21
CA ALA A 65 -9.75 -12.32 -0.32
C ALA A 65 -8.95 -12.87 0.88
N GLY A 66 -9.63 -13.46 1.89
CA GLY A 66 -9.01 -13.98 3.11
C GLY A 66 -8.66 -12.89 4.12
N VAL A 67 -9.25 -11.70 4.01
CA VAL A 67 -9.03 -10.56 4.89
C VAL A 67 -10.18 -10.45 5.88
N ASP A 68 -9.86 -10.39 7.17
CA ASP A 68 -10.85 -10.16 8.23
C ASP A 68 -11.10 -8.64 8.41
N PRO A 69 -12.25 -8.10 8.00
CA PRO A 69 -12.57 -6.68 8.22
C PRO A 69 -12.68 -6.31 9.71
N GLY A 70 -12.93 -7.27 10.60
CA GLY A 70 -12.97 -7.05 12.05
C GLY A 70 -11.60 -6.80 12.68
N ALA A 71 -10.51 -7.15 11.96
CA ALA A 71 -9.14 -6.89 12.38
C ALA A 71 -8.64 -5.48 12.00
N ALA A 72 -9.37 -4.76 11.14
CA ALA A 72 -9.04 -3.38 10.80
C ALA A 72 -9.18 -2.44 12.01
N ASP A 73 -8.43 -1.34 12.02
CA ASP A 73 -8.64 -0.27 13.00
C ASP A 73 -10.08 0.26 12.87
N PRO A 74 -10.91 0.25 13.94
CA PRO A 74 -12.29 0.74 13.89
C PRO A 74 -12.43 2.21 13.46
N GLN A 75 -11.37 3.00 13.50
CA GLN A 75 -11.34 4.38 13.00
C GLN A 75 -11.11 4.46 11.48
N MET A 76 -10.61 3.38 10.86
CA MET A 76 -10.24 3.31 9.45
C MET A 76 -11.21 2.50 8.60
N ILE A 77 -12.18 1.81 9.20
CA ILE A 77 -13.23 1.07 8.50
C ILE A 77 -14.62 1.50 9.00
N ARG A 78 -15.55 1.63 8.06
CA ARG A 78 -16.98 1.72 8.34
C ARG A 78 -17.71 0.66 7.53
N VAL A 79 -18.29 -0.31 8.23
CA VAL A 79 -19.20 -1.29 7.63
C VAL A 79 -20.63 -0.75 7.72
N HIS A 80 -21.38 -0.85 6.63
CA HIS A 80 -22.76 -0.42 6.54
C HIS A 80 -23.71 -1.62 6.64
N ASP A 81 -24.98 -1.33 6.93
CA ASP A 81 -26.02 -2.36 7.13
C ASP A 81 -26.28 -3.22 5.87
N ASP A 82 -25.94 -2.71 4.68
CA ASP A 82 -26.06 -3.42 3.40
C ASP A 82 -24.85 -4.32 3.08
N GLY A 83 -23.87 -4.38 3.98
CA GLY A 83 -22.65 -5.18 3.83
C GLY A 83 -21.55 -4.50 3.00
N SER A 84 -21.77 -3.27 2.52
CA SER A 84 -20.70 -2.45 1.97
C SER A 84 -19.76 -1.95 3.08
N ALA A 85 -18.52 -1.61 2.70
CA ALA A 85 -17.50 -1.13 3.61
C ALA A 85 -16.71 0.02 2.97
N ASP A 86 -16.58 1.12 3.70
CA ASP A 86 -15.69 2.23 3.36
C ASP A 86 -14.44 2.17 4.23
N LEU A 87 -13.27 2.20 3.60
CA LEU A 87 -11.98 2.14 4.27
C LEU A 87 -11.14 3.38 3.98
N VAL A 88 -10.33 3.77 4.96
CA VAL A 88 -9.31 4.81 4.87
C VAL A 88 -7.94 4.14 5.02
N VAL A 89 -7.26 3.92 3.90
CA VAL A 89 -6.01 3.16 3.84
C VAL A 89 -4.81 4.09 3.75
N PHE A 90 -3.80 3.84 4.60
CA PHE A 90 -2.48 4.48 4.49
C PHE A 90 -1.38 3.47 4.16
N GLY A 91 -1.46 2.27 4.71
CA GLY A 91 -0.45 1.25 4.55
C GLY A 91 -0.58 0.52 3.21
N LEU A 92 0.54 0.33 2.52
CA LEU A 92 0.65 -0.41 1.28
C LEU A 92 1.70 -1.51 1.41
N VAL A 93 1.43 -2.65 0.78
CA VAL A 93 2.43 -3.67 0.49
C VAL A 93 2.67 -3.69 -1.01
N LEU A 94 3.93 -3.61 -1.41
CA LEU A 94 4.36 -3.56 -2.81
C LEU A 94 5.35 -4.69 -3.08
N CYS A 95 5.31 -5.27 -4.27
CA CYS A 95 6.41 -6.09 -4.78
C CYS A 95 6.52 -5.94 -6.30
N ALA A 96 7.71 -6.18 -6.85
CA ALA A 96 7.90 -6.17 -8.30
C ALA A 96 6.98 -7.20 -8.96
N ARG A 97 6.40 -6.88 -10.12
CA ARG A 97 5.50 -7.81 -10.81
C ARG A 97 6.21 -9.10 -11.25
N THR A 98 7.50 -9.00 -11.57
CA THR A 98 8.36 -10.16 -11.88
C THR A 98 9.16 -10.56 -10.64
N ALA A 99 9.13 -11.85 -10.28
CA ALA A 99 9.92 -12.36 -9.17
C ALA A 99 11.43 -12.22 -9.45
N GLY A 100 12.19 -11.75 -8.46
CA GLY A 100 13.63 -11.51 -8.57
C GLY A 100 14.02 -10.09 -8.99
N GLU A 101 13.06 -9.25 -9.40
CA GLU A 101 13.29 -7.82 -9.59
C GLU A 101 13.06 -7.06 -8.28
N THR A 102 13.87 -6.03 -8.03
CA THR A 102 13.77 -5.18 -6.82
C THR A 102 13.43 -3.74 -7.21
N ILE A 103 12.67 -3.06 -6.36
CA ILE A 103 12.45 -1.61 -6.46
C ILE A 103 13.79 -0.88 -6.30
N HIS A 104 14.23 -0.17 -7.33
CA HIS A 104 15.49 0.57 -7.35
C HIS A 104 15.29 2.09 -7.43
N LEU A 105 16.25 2.84 -6.88
CA LEU A 105 16.20 4.31 -6.79
C LEU A 105 16.26 5.05 -8.14
N ALA A 106 16.48 4.35 -9.25
CA ALA A 106 16.49 4.91 -10.60
C ALA A 106 15.26 4.47 -11.42
N MET A 107 14.26 3.87 -10.78
CA MET A 107 13.12 3.31 -11.48
C MET A 107 12.14 4.40 -11.95
N GLU A 108 11.64 4.21 -13.15
CA GLU A 108 10.59 4.99 -13.79
C GLU A 108 9.58 4.00 -14.36
N ASP A 109 8.30 4.22 -14.06
CA ASP A 109 7.16 3.38 -14.44
C ASP A 109 7.43 1.89 -14.21
N PHE A 110 7.96 1.55 -13.04
CA PHE A 110 8.31 0.18 -12.69
C PHE A 110 7.07 -0.61 -12.26
N PRO A 111 6.78 -1.77 -12.88
CA PRO A 111 5.57 -2.52 -12.62
C PRO A 111 5.60 -3.22 -11.27
N VAL A 112 4.59 -2.97 -10.45
CA VAL A 112 4.43 -3.55 -9.11
C VAL A 112 3.03 -4.09 -8.89
N ASN A 113 2.94 -5.13 -8.06
CA ASN A 113 1.71 -5.50 -7.40
C ASN A 113 1.53 -4.62 -6.16
N ILE A 114 0.30 -4.17 -5.92
CA ILE A 114 -0.07 -3.25 -4.84
C ILE A 114 -1.18 -3.89 -4.02
N ALA A 115 -0.96 -4.01 -2.72
CA ALA A 115 -1.94 -4.43 -1.74
C ALA A 115 -2.19 -3.31 -0.72
N TYR A 116 -3.45 -3.16 -0.31
CA TYR A 116 -3.84 -2.31 0.81
C TYR A 116 -3.68 -3.07 2.11
N ILE A 117 -3.02 -2.45 3.09
CA ILE A 117 -2.99 -2.97 4.46
C ILE A 117 -4.33 -2.62 5.12
N ILE A 118 -5.11 -3.63 5.45
CA ILE A 118 -6.43 -3.50 6.09
C ILE A 118 -6.30 -3.63 7.61
N ASP A 119 -5.55 -4.62 8.10
CA ASP A 119 -5.13 -4.72 9.49
C ASP A 119 -3.80 -3.99 9.68
N ASN A 120 -3.85 -2.82 10.33
CA ASN A 120 -2.71 -1.93 10.52
C ASN A 120 -1.59 -2.52 11.41
N THR A 121 -1.85 -3.61 12.15
CA THR A 121 -0.82 -4.28 12.95
C THR A 121 0.34 -4.80 12.10
N GLN A 122 0.11 -5.05 10.80
CA GLN A 122 1.15 -5.39 9.80
C GLN A 122 2.36 -4.44 9.82
N LEU A 123 2.17 -3.16 10.18
CA LEU A 123 3.26 -2.18 10.26
C LEU A 123 4.31 -2.55 11.33
N GLY A 124 3.90 -3.27 12.38
CA GLY A 124 4.75 -3.75 13.47
C GLY A 124 5.41 -5.10 13.21
N ASP A 125 4.92 -5.85 12.22
CA ASP A 125 5.36 -7.22 11.98
C ASP A 125 6.77 -7.29 11.37
N THR A 126 7.36 -8.49 11.45
CA THR A 126 8.67 -8.82 10.86
C THR A 126 8.55 -9.51 9.51
N SER A 127 7.35 -9.92 9.11
CA SER A 127 7.02 -10.52 7.82
C SER A 127 5.66 -10.01 7.33
N VAL A 128 5.41 -10.11 6.02
CA VAL A 128 4.09 -9.85 5.45
C VAL A 128 3.15 -11.02 5.76
N ASP A 129 2.01 -10.70 6.35
CA ASP A 129 0.86 -11.57 6.53
C ASP A 129 -0.23 -11.16 5.53
N PHE A 130 -0.45 -12.02 4.53
CA PHE A 130 -1.42 -11.73 3.47
C PHE A 130 -2.87 -11.68 3.97
N SER A 131 -3.20 -12.28 5.13
CA SER A 131 -4.53 -12.14 5.71
C SER A 131 -4.83 -10.73 6.20
N LYS A 132 -3.80 -9.89 6.37
CA LYS A 132 -3.92 -8.48 6.76
C LYS A 132 -4.06 -7.53 5.59
N SER A 133 -3.93 -8.02 4.36
CA SER A 133 -3.77 -7.19 3.18
C SER A 133 -4.70 -7.60 2.05
N TYR A 134 -5.31 -6.63 1.39
CA TYR A 134 -6.17 -6.84 0.23
C TYR A 134 -5.40 -6.51 -1.06
N PHE A 135 -5.30 -7.46 -2.00
CA PHE A 135 -4.70 -7.18 -3.31
C PHE A 135 -5.55 -6.15 -4.06
N ALA A 136 -4.98 -4.97 -4.27
CA ALA A 136 -5.69 -3.83 -4.83
C ALA A 136 -5.40 -3.66 -6.31
N ALA A 137 -4.13 -3.70 -6.73
CA ALA A 137 -3.80 -3.30 -8.09
C ALA A 137 -2.52 -3.90 -8.64
N ILE A 138 -2.43 -3.85 -9.96
CA ILE A 138 -1.15 -3.75 -10.66
C ILE A 138 -0.96 -2.27 -11.01
N GLY A 139 0.15 -1.70 -10.56
CA GLY A 139 0.50 -0.31 -10.83
C GLY A 139 1.90 -0.13 -11.37
N PHE A 140 2.19 1.10 -11.77
CA PHE A 140 3.51 1.54 -12.17
C PHE A 140 3.99 2.59 -11.17
N VAL A 141 5.19 2.38 -10.63
CA VAL A 141 5.80 3.27 -9.64
C VAL A 141 7.07 3.91 -10.17
N SER A 142 7.19 5.21 -9.90
CA SER A 142 8.39 5.99 -10.19
C SER A 142 8.94 6.56 -8.89
N MET A 143 10.25 6.82 -8.84
CA MET A 143 10.82 7.56 -7.74
C MET A 143 10.32 9.01 -7.73
N ASP A 144 9.83 9.46 -6.58
CA ASP A 144 9.38 10.83 -6.39
C ASP A 144 10.61 11.72 -6.16
N ALA A 145 11.11 12.32 -7.25
CA ALA A 145 12.24 13.23 -7.25
C ALA A 145 11.93 14.59 -6.58
N SER A 146 10.71 14.82 -6.08
CA SER A 146 10.40 16.01 -5.31
C SER A 146 11.14 15.99 -3.96
N GLY A 147 12.33 16.60 -3.97
CA GLY A 147 13.15 16.89 -2.80
C GLY A 147 12.54 17.96 -1.89
N SER A 148 11.22 18.02 -1.72
CA SER A 148 10.61 18.92 -0.73
C SER A 148 10.70 18.26 0.65
N PRO A 149 11.49 18.83 1.59
CA PRO A 149 11.39 18.44 2.98
C PRO A 149 9.97 18.74 3.46
N VAL A 150 9.36 17.77 4.15
CA VAL A 150 8.15 18.02 4.93
C VAL A 150 8.52 19.01 6.02
N SER A 151 8.02 20.24 5.93
CA SER A 151 8.04 21.17 7.06
C SER A 151 7.15 20.58 8.15
N PRO A 152 7.64 20.41 9.39
CA PRO A 152 6.74 20.15 10.51
C PRO A 152 5.83 21.37 10.69
N ALA A 153 4.53 21.10 10.85
CA ALA A 153 3.58 22.07 11.36
C ALA A 153 3.88 22.42 12.82
#